data_AF-A0A956KM09-F1
#
_entry.id   AF-A0A956KM09-F1
#
_cell.length_a   1.000
_cell.length_b   1.000
_cell.length_c   1.000
_cell.angle_alpha   90.00
_cell.angle_beta   90.00
_cell.angle_gamma   90.00
#
_symmetry.space_group_name_H-M   'P 1'
#
loop_
_entity.id
_entity.type
_entity.pdbx_description
1 polymer ?
#
loop_
_entity_poly.entity_id
_entity_poly.type
_entity_poly.pdbx_seq_one_letter_code
_entity_poly.pdbx_strand_id
1 'polypeptide(L)'
;MAIAGFAALVLAGCAYEEPPISWEGEIIRFGADDPEAVCGDSLEWMDARAVALAETFSAAGAEVYPQVDFYWVPESWWEQDACSAETAHACTVDNVIHSLSVPQEHELVHALRRKKLPRVFEEGLATLYGDLGFTPVPSPRERLQVMLEDDWDSTHEDYARAGHFVGFLVERYGLDPLLEMGEYAGFDASWSKTQSAFAAAYGFSLQDALVDYEEYPECSPLNWMNVDIACMQEPVVIDPPHGSGEVVFSQQIACGEPDVRGPLWGSMFTETTIELTNQFDSGMFVRLLGDENSEAKIVLSGCGGCPDAAWVWLGDGVPERFLHLPAGRYVLRMFRPIDDPGESGVSFSYFE
;
A
#
# COMPACT_ATOMS: atom_id res chain seq x y z
N MET A 1 55.47 30.40 -31.70
CA MET A 1 54.99 29.01 -31.58
C MET A 1 54.42 28.88 -30.18
N ALA A 2 53.10 29.03 -30.03
CA ALA A 2 52.43 29.03 -28.74
C ALA A 2 51.50 27.81 -28.70
N ILE A 3 51.76 26.90 -27.76
CA ILE A 3 50.94 25.72 -27.51
C ILE A 3 49.90 26.14 -26.46
N ALA A 4 48.65 26.33 -26.90
CA ALA A 4 47.52 26.53 -26.00
C ALA A 4 47.09 25.15 -25.48
N GLY A 5 47.37 24.87 -24.20
CA GLY A 5 46.89 23.69 -23.50
C GLY A 5 45.45 23.90 -23.04
N PHE A 6 44.53 23.10 -23.57
CA PHE A 6 43.16 22.99 -23.09
C PHE A 6 43.17 22.09 -21.86
N ALA A 7 42.97 22.67 -20.67
CA ALA A 7 42.70 21.90 -19.46
C ALA A 7 41.21 21.51 -19.47
N ALA A 8 40.92 20.25 -19.79
CA ALA A 8 39.59 19.68 -19.60
C ALA A 8 39.39 19.44 -18.10
N LEU A 9 38.60 20.31 -17.45
CA LEU A 9 38.02 19.99 -16.14
C LEU A 9 36.98 18.89 -16.38
N VAL A 10 37.32 17.65 -16.01
CA VAL A 10 36.34 16.59 -15.84
C VAL A 10 35.67 16.87 -14.49
N LEU A 11 34.48 17.48 -14.54
CA LEU A 11 33.56 17.48 -13.41
C LEU A 11 33.06 16.05 -13.26
N ALA A 12 33.81 15.22 -12.55
CA ALA A 12 33.29 13.97 -12.01
C ALA A 12 32.29 14.36 -10.92
N GLY A 13 31.05 14.63 -11.31
CA GLY A 13 29.95 14.59 -10.35
C GLY A 13 29.97 13.18 -9.74
N CYS A 14 30.07 13.10 -8.41
CA CYS A 14 29.86 11.84 -7.71
C CYS A 14 28.40 11.46 -7.94
N ALA A 15 28.11 10.70 -8.98
CA ALA A 15 26.84 10.01 -9.07
C ALA A 15 26.79 9.08 -7.85
N TYR A 16 25.72 9.16 -7.07
CA TYR A 16 25.55 8.25 -5.96
C TYR A 16 25.58 6.81 -6.49
N GLU A 17 26.38 5.97 -5.84
CA GLU A 17 26.48 4.54 -6.15
C GLU A 17 25.43 3.79 -5.33
N GLU A 18 24.58 3.02 -5.99
CA GLU A 18 23.56 2.21 -5.31
C GLU A 18 24.21 1.33 -4.22
N PRO A 19 23.58 1.19 -3.05
CA PRO A 19 24.14 0.38 -1.98
C PRO A 19 24.25 -1.09 -2.43
N PRO A 20 25.24 -1.85 -1.92
CA PRO A 20 25.41 -3.23 -2.31
C PRO A 20 24.20 -4.08 -1.90
N ILE A 21 23.83 -5.05 -2.74
CA ILE A 21 22.80 -6.04 -2.39
C ILE A 21 23.29 -6.88 -1.21
N SER A 22 22.51 -6.89 -0.13
CA SER A 22 22.81 -7.58 1.12
C SER A 22 21.87 -8.76 1.39
N TRP A 23 20.73 -8.82 0.70
CA TRP A 23 19.72 -9.88 0.86
C TRP A 23 19.05 -10.16 -0.48
N GLU A 24 18.70 -11.43 -0.75
CA GLU A 24 18.00 -11.86 -1.96
C GLU A 24 16.92 -12.88 -1.60
N GLY A 25 15.68 -12.60 -2.01
CA GLY A 25 14.52 -13.47 -1.92
C GLY A 25 14.20 -14.17 -3.25
N GLU A 26 12.94 -14.55 -3.44
CA GLU A 26 12.46 -15.16 -4.68
C GLU A 26 12.37 -14.12 -5.81
N ILE A 27 11.86 -12.92 -5.52
CA ILE A 27 11.69 -11.82 -6.48
C ILE A 27 12.57 -10.63 -6.12
N ILE A 28 12.71 -10.30 -4.83
CA ILE A 28 13.37 -9.07 -4.39
C ILE A 28 14.86 -9.29 -4.15
N ARG A 29 15.70 -8.41 -4.70
CA ARG A 29 17.10 -8.22 -4.29
C ARG A 29 17.19 -6.91 -3.53
N PHE A 30 17.56 -6.96 -2.26
CA PHE A 30 17.56 -5.81 -1.37
C PHE A 30 18.99 -5.30 -1.13
N GLY A 31 19.20 -4.00 -1.34
CA GLY A 31 20.44 -3.30 -1.03
C GLY A 31 20.22 -2.14 -0.06
N ALA A 32 21.09 -2.03 0.93
CA ALA A 32 21.10 -0.94 1.91
C ALA A 32 22.51 -0.76 2.47
N ASP A 33 22.82 0.45 2.94
CA ASP A 33 24.08 0.72 3.66
C ASP A 33 24.07 0.14 5.08
N ASP A 34 22.89 0.01 5.70
CA ASP A 34 22.68 -0.57 7.03
C ASP A 34 21.50 -1.58 7.04
N PRO A 35 21.67 -2.77 6.43
CA PRO A 35 20.60 -3.74 6.32
C PRO A 35 20.17 -4.35 7.67
N GLU A 36 21.02 -4.28 8.70
CA GLU A 36 20.71 -4.78 10.05
C GLU A 36 19.71 -3.87 10.79
N ALA A 37 19.45 -2.66 10.27
CA ALA A 37 18.43 -1.75 10.81
C ALA A 37 17.00 -2.07 10.36
N VAL A 38 16.82 -3.04 9.45
CA VAL A 38 15.51 -3.53 9.04
C VAL A 38 14.89 -4.36 10.18
N CYS A 39 13.61 -4.14 10.46
CA CYS A 39 12.90 -4.81 11.56
C CYS A 39 12.45 -6.21 11.16
N GLY A 40 12.63 -7.18 12.07
CA GLY A 40 12.05 -8.53 12.01
C GLY A 40 12.12 -9.21 10.64
N ASP A 41 10.98 -9.72 10.18
CA ASP A 41 10.79 -10.41 8.89
C ASP A 41 10.42 -9.49 7.72
N SER A 42 10.75 -8.19 7.79
CA SER A 42 10.29 -7.22 6.77
C SER A 42 10.62 -7.63 5.33
N LEU A 43 11.83 -8.17 5.09
CA LEU A 43 12.29 -8.53 3.75
C LEU A 43 11.58 -9.79 3.24
N GLU A 44 11.47 -10.82 4.08
CA GLU A 44 10.74 -12.04 3.78
C GLU A 44 9.25 -11.76 3.53
N TRP A 45 8.64 -10.92 4.36
CA TRP A 45 7.24 -10.51 4.19
C TRP A 45 7.04 -9.73 2.89
N MET A 46 7.95 -8.80 2.57
CA MET A 46 7.87 -7.98 1.36
C MET A 46 8.02 -8.83 0.09
N ASP A 47 8.92 -9.81 0.10
CA ASP A 47 9.13 -10.73 -1.01
C ASP A 47 7.95 -11.70 -1.19
N ALA A 48 7.39 -12.23 -0.11
CA ALA A 48 6.17 -13.04 -0.18
C ALA A 48 4.99 -12.26 -0.78
N ARG A 49 4.87 -10.96 -0.46
CA ARG A 49 3.89 -10.08 -1.11
C ARG A 49 4.19 -9.83 -2.57
N ALA A 50 5.46 -9.58 -2.92
CA ALA A 50 5.86 -9.43 -4.31
C ALA A 50 5.54 -10.67 -5.15
N VAL A 51 5.74 -11.87 -4.60
CA VAL A 51 5.34 -13.14 -5.23
C VAL A 51 3.83 -13.19 -5.46
N ALA A 52 3.03 -12.94 -4.43
CA ALA A 52 1.57 -12.96 -4.56
C ALA A 52 1.03 -11.91 -5.54
N LEU A 53 1.62 -10.71 -5.58
CA LEU A 53 1.30 -9.68 -6.56
C LEU A 53 1.70 -10.10 -7.98
N ALA A 54 2.89 -10.66 -8.16
CA ALA A 54 3.36 -11.14 -9.46
C ALA A 54 2.45 -12.26 -10.00
N GLU A 55 2.02 -13.19 -9.15
CA GLU A 55 1.04 -14.23 -9.49
C GLU A 55 -0.31 -13.62 -9.88
N THR A 56 -0.81 -12.66 -9.10
CA THR A 56 -2.08 -11.96 -9.36
C THR A 56 -2.05 -11.24 -10.72
N PHE A 57 -1.00 -10.48 -11.00
CA PHE A 57 -0.86 -9.75 -12.27
C PHE A 57 -0.65 -10.69 -13.46
N SER A 58 0.13 -11.76 -13.28
CA SER A 58 0.33 -12.77 -14.33
C SER A 58 -0.96 -13.53 -14.65
N ALA A 59 -1.77 -13.86 -13.63
CA ALA A 59 -3.07 -14.50 -13.80
C ALA A 59 -4.05 -13.61 -14.59
N ALA A 60 -3.96 -12.29 -14.42
CA ALA A 60 -4.68 -11.28 -15.18
C ALA A 60 -4.02 -10.92 -16.53
N GLY A 61 -2.99 -11.66 -16.94
CA GLY A 61 -2.37 -11.56 -18.27
C GLY A 61 -1.26 -10.52 -18.42
N ALA A 62 -0.84 -9.84 -17.34
CA ALA A 62 0.26 -8.89 -17.42
C ALA A 62 1.64 -9.57 -17.50
N GLU A 63 2.55 -8.97 -18.26
CA GLU A 63 3.96 -9.33 -18.20
C GLU A 63 4.61 -8.74 -16.94
N VAL A 64 5.14 -9.62 -16.09
CA VAL A 64 5.86 -9.25 -14.88
C VAL A 64 7.38 -9.37 -15.03
N TYR A 65 8.12 -8.58 -14.28
CA TYR A 65 9.55 -8.78 -14.09
C TYR A 65 9.80 -9.99 -13.18
N PRO A 66 10.78 -10.85 -13.50
CA PRO A 66 11.10 -12.00 -12.65
C PRO A 66 11.88 -11.60 -11.38
N GLN A 67 12.35 -10.35 -11.31
CA GLN A 67 13.19 -9.85 -10.25
C GLN A 67 13.02 -8.33 -10.10
N VAL A 68 13.03 -7.84 -8.87
CA VAL A 68 12.96 -6.42 -8.51
C VAL A 68 14.16 -6.09 -7.64
N ASP A 69 14.91 -5.05 -8.01
CA ASP A 69 15.99 -4.54 -7.16
C ASP A 69 15.40 -3.44 -6.25
N PHE A 70 15.51 -3.60 -4.94
CA PHE A 70 14.99 -2.67 -3.94
C PHE A 70 16.16 -2.05 -3.19
N TYR A 71 16.30 -0.73 -3.27
CA TYR A 71 17.32 0.02 -2.57
C TYR A 71 16.70 0.88 -1.47
N TRP A 72 17.03 0.57 -0.22
CA TRP A 72 16.75 1.44 0.91
C TRP A 72 17.88 2.47 1.03
N VAL A 73 17.57 3.72 0.67
CA VAL A 73 18.53 4.80 0.51
C VAL A 73 18.33 5.90 1.56
N PRO A 74 19.38 6.61 1.99
CA PRO A 74 19.26 7.73 2.91
C PRO A 74 18.66 8.97 2.23
N GLU A 75 18.11 9.90 3.01
CA GLU A 75 17.54 11.17 2.50
C GLU A 75 18.53 11.99 1.65
N SER A 76 19.83 11.95 1.96
CA SER A 76 20.89 12.61 1.18
C SER A 76 21.04 12.08 -0.26
N TRP A 77 20.50 10.89 -0.53
CA TRP A 77 20.39 10.36 -1.89
C TRP A 77 19.35 11.12 -2.71
N TRP A 78 18.23 11.43 -2.05
CA TRP A 78 17.05 12.04 -2.67
C TRP A 78 17.32 13.44 -3.21
N GLU A 79 18.21 14.18 -2.55
CA GLU A 79 18.66 15.52 -2.95
C GLU A 79 19.43 15.53 -4.30
N GLN A 80 19.72 14.38 -4.90
CA GLN A 80 20.54 14.22 -6.12
C GLN A 80 19.74 13.90 -7.39
N ASP A 81 18.45 14.25 -7.43
CA ASP A 81 17.55 14.20 -8.61
C ASP A 81 17.20 12.81 -9.16
N ALA A 82 17.46 11.73 -8.44
CA ALA A 82 17.18 10.39 -8.97
C ALA A 82 15.66 10.07 -9.04
N CYS A 83 14.85 10.71 -8.21
CA CYS A 83 13.39 10.75 -8.34
C CYS A 83 12.97 12.21 -8.51
N SER A 84 12.40 12.57 -9.66
CA SER A 84 12.18 13.97 -10.09
C SER A 84 11.12 14.76 -9.31
N ALA A 85 10.57 14.21 -8.23
CA ALA A 85 9.53 14.84 -7.42
C ALA A 85 10.08 15.16 -6.02
N GLU A 86 10.09 16.45 -5.68
CA GLU A 86 10.59 16.98 -4.39
C GLU A 86 9.89 16.37 -3.16
N THR A 87 8.74 15.71 -3.34
CA THR A 87 7.89 15.18 -2.26
C THR A 87 7.73 13.66 -2.26
N ALA A 88 8.32 12.95 -3.23
CA ALA A 88 8.21 11.50 -3.25
C ALA A 88 9.08 10.89 -2.12
N HIS A 89 8.57 9.88 -1.42
CA HIS A 89 9.35 9.13 -0.41
C HIS A 89 9.89 7.80 -0.94
N ALA A 90 9.45 7.43 -2.13
CA ALA A 90 9.89 6.28 -2.89
C ALA A 90 9.63 6.56 -4.38
N CYS A 91 10.34 5.86 -5.27
CA CYS A 91 10.02 5.85 -6.68
C CYS A 91 10.49 4.57 -7.34
N THR A 92 9.87 4.26 -8.46
CA THR A 92 10.20 3.10 -9.29
C THR A 92 10.64 3.53 -10.68
N VAL A 93 11.80 3.04 -11.12
CA VAL A 93 12.24 3.11 -12.52
C VAL A 93 12.39 1.69 -13.04
N ASP A 94 11.60 1.33 -14.05
CA ASP A 94 11.47 -0.04 -14.54
C ASP A 94 11.12 -1.03 -13.41
N ASN A 95 12.07 -1.89 -13.03
CA ASN A 95 11.96 -2.89 -11.97
C ASN A 95 12.87 -2.57 -10.77
N VAL A 96 13.32 -1.32 -10.64
CA VAL A 96 14.18 -0.86 -9.56
C VAL A 96 13.41 0.13 -8.70
N ILE A 97 13.39 -0.14 -7.39
CA ILE A 97 12.76 0.71 -6.38
C ILE A 97 13.86 1.41 -5.58
N HIS A 98 13.73 2.72 -5.41
CA HIS A 98 14.50 3.48 -4.43
C HIS A 98 13.53 4.04 -3.40
N SER A 99 13.78 3.80 -2.11
CA SER A 99 12.92 4.31 -1.04
C SER A 99 13.69 4.79 0.17
N LEU A 100 13.10 5.76 0.87
CA LEU A 100 13.53 6.22 2.20
C LEU A 100 13.04 5.31 3.34
N SER A 101 12.24 4.29 3.06
CA SER A 101 11.65 3.41 4.08
C SER A 101 11.41 1.99 3.57
N VAL A 102 11.15 1.06 4.48
CA VAL A 102 10.93 -0.35 4.20
C VAL A 102 9.86 -0.90 5.14
N PRO A 103 8.87 -1.67 4.67
CA PRO A 103 8.62 -2.05 3.27
C PRO A 103 7.96 -0.92 2.45
N GLN A 104 7.92 -1.06 1.11
CA GLN A 104 7.18 -0.15 0.21
C GLN A 104 6.34 -0.95 -0.80
N GLU A 105 5.12 -1.30 -0.42
CA GLU A 105 4.28 -2.12 -1.29
C GLU A 105 3.72 -1.36 -2.50
N HIS A 106 3.46 -0.06 -2.35
CA HIS A 106 3.05 0.83 -3.44
C HIS A 106 4.01 0.72 -4.63
N GLU A 107 5.31 0.83 -4.34
CA GLU A 107 6.36 0.72 -5.36
C GLU A 107 6.52 -0.71 -5.91
N LEU A 108 6.21 -1.75 -5.14
CA LEU A 108 6.19 -3.12 -5.67
C LEU A 108 5.18 -3.26 -6.82
N VAL A 109 4.00 -2.63 -6.70
CA VAL A 109 2.97 -2.67 -7.76
C VAL A 109 3.50 -2.05 -9.06
N HIS A 110 4.28 -0.98 -8.97
CA HIS A 110 4.98 -0.42 -10.11
C HIS A 110 6.07 -1.39 -10.60
N ALA A 111 7.02 -1.78 -9.75
CA ALA A 111 8.24 -2.46 -10.15
C ALA A 111 8.01 -3.86 -10.73
N LEU A 112 6.92 -4.52 -10.36
CA LEU A 112 6.60 -5.85 -10.85
C LEU A 112 6.13 -5.85 -12.30
N ARG A 113 5.49 -4.79 -12.81
CA ARG A 113 4.85 -4.80 -14.13
C ARG A 113 5.70 -4.11 -15.20
N ARG A 114 5.86 -4.78 -16.35
CA ARG A 114 6.60 -4.24 -17.50
C ARG A 114 5.86 -3.14 -18.25
N LYS A 115 4.53 -3.25 -18.28
CA LYS A 115 3.64 -2.30 -18.94
C LYS A 115 2.96 -1.46 -17.89
N LYS A 116 3.19 -0.15 -17.97
CA LYS A 116 2.54 0.83 -17.11
C LYS A 116 1.18 1.22 -17.69
N LEU A 117 0.23 1.52 -16.83
CA LEU A 117 -1.05 2.11 -17.17
C LEU A 117 -0.91 3.63 -17.31
N PRO A 118 -1.87 4.33 -17.92
CA PRO A 118 -1.95 5.79 -17.79
C PRO A 118 -1.97 6.20 -16.32
N ARG A 119 -1.27 7.29 -15.99
CA ARG A 119 -0.93 7.73 -14.63
C ARG A 119 -2.02 7.50 -13.57
N VAL A 120 -3.24 8.03 -13.74
CA VAL A 120 -4.34 7.86 -12.76
C VAL A 120 -4.63 6.40 -12.42
N PHE A 121 -4.59 5.51 -13.42
CA PHE A 121 -4.86 4.09 -13.23
C PHE A 121 -3.64 3.36 -12.68
N GLU A 122 -2.43 3.80 -13.02
CA GLU A 122 -1.18 3.26 -12.48
C GLU A 122 -1.08 3.54 -10.98
N GLU A 123 -1.23 4.81 -10.57
CA GLU A 123 -1.23 5.23 -9.17
C GLU A 123 -2.41 4.64 -8.42
N GLY A 124 -3.59 4.58 -9.04
CA GLY A 124 -4.76 3.96 -8.44
C GLY A 124 -4.56 2.46 -8.19
N LEU A 125 -3.91 1.73 -9.09
CA LEU A 125 -3.60 0.32 -8.85
C LEU A 125 -2.56 0.14 -7.75
N ALA A 126 -1.53 0.99 -7.71
CA ALA A 126 -0.52 0.96 -6.66
C ALA A 126 -1.11 1.28 -5.28
N THR A 127 -2.00 2.27 -5.22
CA THR A 127 -2.77 2.59 -4.00
C THR A 127 -3.71 1.44 -3.61
N LEU A 128 -4.37 0.80 -4.58
CA LEU A 128 -5.27 -0.33 -4.32
C LEU A 128 -4.55 -1.52 -3.68
N TYR A 129 -3.35 -1.87 -4.16
CA TYR A 129 -2.63 -3.08 -3.73
C TYR A 129 -1.47 -2.85 -2.77
N GLY A 130 -1.04 -1.60 -2.56
CA GLY A 130 0.23 -1.29 -1.91
C GLY A 130 0.19 -0.26 -0.78
N ASP A 131 -0.97 0.29 -0.44
CA ASP A 131 -1.09 1.19 0.70
C ASP A 131 -1.51 0.43 1.96
N LEU A 132 -0.85 0.74 3.10
CA LEU A 132 -1.17 0.15 4.40
C LEU A 132 -2.31 0.85 5.14
N GLY A 133 -2.99 1.81 4.50
CA GLY A 133 -4.18 2.46 5.06
C GLY A 133 -3.93 3.78 5.79
N PHE A 134 -2.79 4.43 5.52
CA PHE A 134 -2.55 5.81 5.92
C PHE A 134 -3.22 6.83 4.98
N THR A 135 -3.85 6.35 3.91
CA THR A 135 -4.38 7.18 2.85
C THR A 135 -5.55 8.01 3.39
N PRO A 136 -5.56 9.35 3.17
CA PRO A 136 -6.61 10.22 3.67
C PRO A 136 -7.96 9.91 3.01
N VAL A 137 -9.01 10.58 3.50
CA VAL A 137 -10.33 10.58 2.86
C VAL A 137 -10.17 10.93 1.38
N PRO A 138 -10.71 10.12 0.45
CA PRO A 138 -10.59 10.40 -0.98
C PRO A 138 -11.06 11.80 -1.35
N SER A 139 -10.37 12.43 -2.30
CA SER A 139 -10.78 13.74 -2.84
C SER A 139 -12.21 13.66 -3.42
N PRO A 140 -12.97 14.77 -3.55
CA PRO A 140 -14.32 14.71 -4.12
C PRO A 140 -14.36 14.06 -5.51
N ARG A 141 -15.48 13.41 -5.89
CA ARG A 141 -15.56 12.68 -7.17
C ARG A 141 -15.26 13.55 -8.39
N GLU A 142 -15.65 14.81 -8.35
CA GLU A 142 -15.43 15.77 -9.44
C GLU A 142 -13.93 15.98 -9.72
N ARG A 143 -13.07 15.74 -8.71
CA ARG A 143 -11.63 15.82 -8.83
C ARG A 143 -11.04 14.71 -9.71
N LEU A 144 -11.67 13.53 -9.74
CA LEU A 144 -11.24 12.41 -10.61
C LEU A 144 -11.25 12.79 -12.09
N GLN A 145 -12.27 13.52 -12.55
CA GLN A 145 -12.31 13.96 -13.94
C GLN A 145 -11.16 14.92 -14.27
N VAL A 146 -10.85 15.86 -13.36
CA VAL A 146 -9.71 16.79 -13.53
C VAL A 146 -8.40 16.01 -13.57
N MET A 147 -8.22 15.03 -12.69
CA MET A 147 -7.05 14.15 -12.65
C MET A 147 -6.85 13.38 -13.96
N LEU A 148 -7.94 12.95 -14.60
CA LEU A 148 -7.91 12.21 -15.85
C LEU A 148 -7.60 13.11 -17.06
N GLU A 149 -8.02 14.37 -17.03
CA GLU A 149 -7.90 15.32 -18.14
C GLU A 149 -6.59 16.12 -18.15
N ASP A 150 -6.01 16.40 -16.98
CA ASP A 150 -4.88 17.30 -16.78
C ASP A 150 -3.56 16.58 -16.46
N ASP A 151 -2.43 17.30 -16.55
CA ASP A 151 -1.15 16.83 -16.01
C ASP A 151 -1.20 16.87 -14.47
N TRP A 152 -0.84 15.76 -13.85
CA TRP A 152 -1.19 15.39 -12.48
C TRP A 152 -0.31 16.12 -11.44
N ASP A 153 -0.86 17.15 -10.81
CA ASP A 153 -0.40 17.70 -9.52
C ASP A 153 -1.25 17.10 -8.40
N SER A 154 -0.78 16.02 -7.79
CA SER A 154 -1.59 15.19 -6.90
C SER A 154 -1.32 15.40 -5.44
N THR A 155 -2.40 15.38 -4.67
CA THR A 155 -2.36 15.23 -3.22
C THR A 155 -2.58 13.77 -2.83
N HIS A 156 -2.32 13.41 -1.56
CA HIS A 156 -2.62 12.08 -1.03
C HIS A 156 -4.11 11.71 -1.18
N GLU A 157 -5.01 12.69 -1.10
CA GLU A 157 -6.45 12.50 -1.33
C GLU A 157 -6.76 12.13 -2.79
N ASP A 158 -5.96 12.61 -3.75
CA ASP A 158 -6.09 12.26 -5.16
C ASP A 158 -5.64 10.81 -5.41
N TYR A 159 -4.56 10.35 -4.77
CA TYR A 159 -4.19 8.93 -4.77
C TYR A 159 -5.32 8.07 -4.21
N ALA A 160 -5.89 8.44 -3.05
CA ALA A 160 -7.02 7.72 -2.48
C ALA A 160 -8.24 7.68 -3.43
N ARG A 161 -8.53 8.77 -4.14
CA ARG A 161 -9.62 8.79 -5.13
C ARG A 161 -9.32 7.91 -6.34
N ALA A 162 -8.08 7.92 -6.84
CA ALA A 162 -7.66 7.04 -7.92
C ALA A 162 -7.73 5.56 -7.50
N GLY A 163 -7.24 5.23 -6.31
CA GLY A 163 -7.34 3.89 -5.74
C GLY A 163 -8.79 3.42 -5.59
N HIS A 164 -9.68 4.27 -5.09
CA HIS A 164 -11.11 3.98 -4.99
C HIS A 164 -11.76 3.75 -6.36
N PHE A 165 -11.40 4.52 -7.38
CA PHE A 165 -11.94 4.33 -8.74
C PHE A 165 -11.40 3.05 -9.38
N VAL A 166 -10.11 2.75 -9.23
CA VAL A 166 -9.51 1.50 -9.71
C VAL A 166 -10.09 0.29 -8.97
N GLY A 167 -10.31 0.40 -7.65
CA GLY A 167 -11.02 -0.62 -6.86
C GLY A 167 -12.42 -0.91 -7.41
N PHE A 168 -13.20 0.13 -7.72
CA PHE A 168 -14.49 -0.02 -8.41
C PHE A 168 -14.37 -0.78 -9.75
N LEU A 169 -13.38 -0.44 -10.57
CA LEU A 169 -13.19 -1.09 -11.88
C LEU A 169 -12.84 -2.57 -11.70
N VAL A 170 -11.93 -2.88 -10.78
CA VAL A 170 -11.51 -4.26 -10.50
C VAL A 170 -12.68 -5.07 -9.92
N GLU A 171 -13.44 -4.51 -8.98
CA GLU A 171 -14.60 -5.18 -8.38
C GLU A 171 -15.69 -5.49 -9.43
N ARG A 172 -15.98 -4.54 -10.31
CA ARG A 172 -17.12 -4.64 -11.24
C ARG A 172 -16.79 -5.33 -12.56
N TYR A 173 -15.57 -5.19 -13.05
CA TYR A 173 -15.16 -5.62 -14.39
C TYR A 173 -13.94 -6.54 -14.40
N GLY A 174 -13.29 -6.76 -13.24
CA GLY A 174 -12.10 -7.60 -13.13
C GLY A 174 -10.79 -6.84 -13.38
N LEU A 175 -9.67 -7.47 -13.01
CA LEU A 175 -8.33 -6.91 -13.15
C LEU A 175 -7.81 -7.00 -14.60
N ASP A 176 -8.17 -8.05 -15.34
CA ASP A 176 -7.73 -8.32 -16.71
C ASP A 176 -7.88 -7.12 -17.65
N PRO A 177 -9.07 -6.50 -17.83
CA PRO A 177 -9.23 -5.35 -18.72
C PRO A 177 -8.46 -4.12 -18.25
N LEU A 178 -8.25 -3.96 -16.94
CA LEU A 178 -7.42 -2.88 -16.42
C LEU A 178 -5.97 -3.04 -16.87
N LEU A 179 -5.41 -4.25 -16.73
CA LEU A 179 -4.03 -4.53 -17.14
C LEU A 179 -3.85 -4.54 -18.66
N GLU A 180 -4.85 -5.03 -19.42
CA GLU A 180 -4.84 -4.98 -20.89
C GLU A 180 -4.75 -3.54 -21.41
N MET A 181 -5.30 -2.56 -20.68
CA MET A 181 -5.19 -1.14 -21.06
C MET A 181 -3.73 -0.67 -21.23
N GLY A 182 -2.79 -1.25 -20.48
CA GLY A 182 -1.35 -0.98 -20.57
C GLY A 182 -0.72 -1.36 -21.92
N GLU A 183 -1.36 -2.24 -22.70
CA GLU A 183 -0.93 -2.58 -24.06
C GLU A 183 -1.24 -1.46 -25.07
N TYR A 184 -2.25 -0.63 -24.78
CA TYR A 184 -2.72 0.43 -25.67
C TYR A 184 -2.20 1.81 -25.26
N ALA A 185 -1.95 2.04 -23.96
CA ALA A 185 -1.48 3.31 -23.42
C ALA A 185 -0.51 3.12 -22.25
N GLY A 186 0.61 3.84 -22.28
CA GLY A 186 1.58 3.88 -21.19
C GLY A 186 1.34 5.04 -20.23
N PHE A 187 2.23 5.19 -19.25
CA PHE A 187 2.17 6.16 -18.16
C PHE A 187 1.82 7.59 -18.59
N ASP A 188 2.56 8.16 -19.52
CA ASP A 188 2.37 9.54 -20.01
C ASP A 188 1.40 9.64 -21.19
N ALA A 189 0.42 8.73 -21.28
CA ALA A 189 -0.60 8.80 -22.33
C ALA A 189 -1.48 10.04 -22.16
N SER A 190 -1.72 10.75 -23.27
CA SER A 190 -2.66 11.85 -23.29
C SER A 190 -4.08 11.39 -23.02
N TRP A 191 -4.93 12.29 -22.51
CA TRP A 191 -6.34 12.01 -22.22
C TRP A 191 -7.09 11.29 -23.36
N SER A 192 -6.93 11.75 -24.61
CA SER A 192 -7.57 11.11 -25.76
C SER A 192 -7.06 9.68 -26.01
N LYS A 193 -5.79 9.42 -25.74
CA LYS A 193 -5.19 8.09 -25.86
C LYS A 193 -5.68 7.19 -24.73
N THR A 194 -5.76 7.70 -23.50
CA THR A 194 -6.31 7.00 -22.34
C THR A 194 -7.75 6.57 -22.55
N GLN A 195 -8.62 7.46 -23.03
CA GLN A 195 -10.01 7.09 -23.37
C GLN A 195 -10.09 6.00 -24.45
N SER A 196 -9.24 6.07 -25.47
CA SER A 196 -9.20 5.08 -26.55
C SER A 196 -8.71 3.72 -26.05
N ALA A 197 -7.69 3.72 -25.19
CA ALA A 197 -7.15 2.52 -24.56
C ALA A 197 -8.16 1.86 -23.62
N PHE A 198 -8.85 2.66 -22.80
CA PHE A 198 -9.92 2.19 -21.95
C PHE A 198 -11.03 1.52 -22.77
N ALA A 199 -11.50 2.17 -23.84
CA ALA A 199 -12.55 1.62 -24.69
C ALA A 199 -12.12 0.34 -25.42
N ALA A 200 -10.84 0.22 -25.78
CA ALA A 200 -10.30 -0.99 -26.39
C ALA A 200 -10.30 -2.18 -25.41
N ALA A 201 -9.90 -1.95 -24.16
CA ALA A 201 -9.79 -2.99 -23.15
C ALA A 201 -11.14 -3.38 -22.51
N TYR A 202 -12.00 -2.40 -22.21
CA TYR A 202 -13.28 -2.63 -21.52
C TYR A 202 -14.46 -2.84 -22.47
N GLY A 203 -14.36 -2.42 -23.73
CA GLY A 203 -15.44 -2.51 -24.71
C GLY A 203 -16.55 -1.46 -24.55
N PHE A 204 -16.39 -0.49 -23.65
CA PHE A 204 -17.29 0.66 -23.46
C PHE A 204 -16.49 1.93 -23.13
N SER A 205 -17.12 3.11 -23.15
CA SER A 205 -16.38 4.36 -22.98
C SER A 205 -16.00 4.61 -21.51
N LEU A 206 -14.90 5.32 -21.27
CA LEU A 206 -14.53 5.77 -19.92
C LEU A 206 -15.62 6.67 -19.30
N GLN A 207 -16.35 7.42 -20.12
CA GLN A 207 -17.47 8.24 -19.64
C GLN A 207 -18.61 7.37 -19.09
N ASP A 208 -18.92 6.24 -19.74
CA ASP A 208 -19.92 5.30 -19.22
C ASP A 208 -19.45 4.69 -17.89
N ALA A 209 -18.15 4.40 -17.74
CA ALA A 209 -17.57 3.93 -16.48
C ALA A 209 -17.72 4.97 -15.35
N LEU A 210 -17.49 6.25 -15.65
CA LEU A 210 -17.64 7.34 -14.69
C LEU A 210 -19.10 7.52 -14.25
N VAL A 211 -20.07 7.35 -15.16
CA VAL A 211 -21.49 7.35 -14.83
C VAL A 211 -21.84 6.18 -13.91
N ASP A 212 -21.34 4.97 -14.19
CA ASP A 212 -21.53 3.82 -13.30
C ASP A 212 -20.88 4.05 -11.92
N TYR A 213 -19.72 4.71 -11.89
CA TYR A 213 -19.00 5.05 -10.66
C TYR A 213 -19.74 6.07 -9.79
N GLU A 214 -20.53 6.98 -10.36
CA GLU A 214 -21.37 7.91 -9.58
C GLU A 214 -22.38 7.18 -8.68
N GLU A 215 -22.79 5.96 -9.05
CA GLU A 215 -23.72 5.13 -8.25
C GLU A 215 -23.00 4.17 -7.29
N TYR A 216 -21.68 4.02 -7.41
CA TYR A 216 -20.88 3.17 -6.53
C TYR A 216 -20.77 3.82 -5.13
N PRO A 217 -20.85 3.06 -4.02
CA PRO A 217 -20.81 3.62 -2.68
C PRO A 217 -19.48 4.32 -2.40
N GLU A 218 -19.52 5.43 -1.63
CA GLU A 218 -18.32 5.96 -0.98
C GLU A 218 -17.99 5.09 0.23
N CYS A 219 -16.75 4.63 0.32
CA CYS A 219 -16.24 3.92 1.49
C CYS A 219 -14.82 4.39 1.86
N SER A 220 -14.38 3.99 3.05
CA SER A 220 -13.03 4.29 3.53
C SER A 220 -11.97 3.60 2.67
N PRO A 221 -10.76 4.19 2.54
CA PRO A 221 -9.58 3.50 1.99
C PRO A 221 -9.39 2.10 2.53
N LEU A 222 -9.61 1.91 3.82
CA LEU A 222 -9.48 0.62 4.49
C LEU A 222 -10.47 -0.46 4.00
N ASN A 223 -11.49 -0.09 3.22
CA ASN A 223 -12.50 -0.99 2.69
C ASN A 223 -12.34 -1.30 1.19
N TRP A 224 -11.80 -0.37 0.40
CA TRP A 224 -11.62 -0.61 -1.03
C TRP A 224 -10.20 -1.05 -1.39
N MET A 225 -9.21 -0.82 -0.52
CA MET A 225 -7.87 -1.38 -0.70
C MET A 225 -7.93 -2.91 -0.69
N ASN A 226 -7.19 -3.53 -1.60
CA ASN A 226 -7.07 -4.97 -1.68
C ASN A 226 -6.16 -5.47 -0.56
N VAL A 227 -6.75 -6.15 0.41
CA VAL A 227 -6.05 -6.82 1.51
C VAL A 227 -6.05 -8.33 1.36
N ASP A 228 -6.36 -8.86 0.17
CA ASP A 228 -6.56 -10.29 -0.06
C ASP A 228 -5.32 -11.12 0.27
N ILE A 229 -4.13 -10.60 -0.03
CA ILE A 229 -2.84 -11.25 0.28
C ILE A 229 -2.71 -11.52 1.79
N ALA A 230 -3.07 -10.54 2.63
CA ALA A 230 -3.09 -10.72 4.08
C ALA A 230 -4.27 -11.62 4.51
N CYS A 231 -5.45 -11.45 3.91
CA CYS A 231 -6.65 -12.22 4.25
C CYS A 231 -6.56 -13.73 3.95
N MET A 232 -5.67 -14.12 3.04
CA MET A 232 -5.37 -15.53 2.73
C MET A 232 -4.51 -16.22 3.79
N GLN A 233 -3.90 -15.47 4.72
CA GLN A 233 -3.14 -16.04 5.83
C GLN A 233 -4.05 -16.83 6.78
N GLU A 234 -3.47 -17.80 7.49
CA GLU A 234 -4.19 -18.56 8.52
C GLU A 234 -4.62 -17.62 9.66
N PRO A 235 -5.92 -17.53 9.98
CA PRO A 235 -6.40 -16.54 10.92
C PRO A 235 -6.18 -16.97 12.38
N VAL A 236 -5.98 -15.99 13.25
CA VAL A 236 -6.19 -16.16 14.69
C VAL A 236 -7.69 -16.12 14.96
N VAL A 237 -8.26 -17.26 15.35
CA VAL A 237 -9.69 -17.36 15.66
C VAL A 237 -10.00 -16.65 16.97
N ILE A 238 -10.86 -15.64 16.89
CA ILE A 238 -11.43 -14.93 18.04
C ILE A 238 -12.86 -15.45 18.20
N ASP A 239 -13.05 -16.27 19.24
CA ASP A 239 -14.35 -16.81 19.62
C ASP A 239 -14.78 -16.19 20.96
N PRO A 240 -15.57 -15.10 20.92
CA PRO A 240 -15.97 -14.44 22.14
C PRO A 240 -16.97 -15.32 22.90
N PRO A 241 -16.87 -15.38 24.23
CA PRO A 241 -17.79 -16.18 25.03
C PRO A 241 -19.24 -15.70 24.84
N HIS A 242 -20.20 -16.63 24.84
CA HIS A 242 -21.63 -16.28 24.92
C HIS A 242 -21.90 -15.41 26.16
N GLY A 243 -22.63 -14.31 26.01
CA GLY A 243 -22.84 -13.31 27.06
C GLY A 243 -21.88 -12.12 26.99
N SER A 244 -21.74 -11.40 28.11
CA SER A 244 -20.75 -10.33 28.23
C SER A 244 -19.35 -10.88 28.45
N GLY A 245 -18.38 -10.34 27.71
CA GLY A 245 -17.00 -10.78 27.77
C GLY A 245 -16.05 -9.79 27.11
N GLU A 246 -14.76 -10.01 27.33
CA GLU A 246 -13.67 -9.27 26.69
C GLU A 246 -12.66 -10.28 26.15
N VAL A 247 -12.29 -10.13 24.88
CA VAL A 247 -11.16 -10.84 24.27
C VAL A 247 -10.04 -9.83 24.06
N VAL A 248 -8.85 -10.15 24.58
CA VAL A 248 -7.65 -9.32 24.45
C VAL A 248 -6.68 -10.02 23.51
N PHE A 249 -6.18 -9.25 22.54
CA PHE A 249 -5.07 -9.62 21.68
C PHE A 249 -3.96 -8.60 21.88
N SER A 250 -2.78 -9.02 22.35
CA SER A 250 -1.64 -8.13 22.55
C SER A 250 -0.35 -8.77 22.06
N GLN A 251 0.61 -7.91 21.73
CA GLN A 251 1.89 -8.28 21.16
C GLN A 251 2.96 -7.28 21.57
N GLN A 252 4.18 -7.79 21.76
CA GLN A 252 5.37 -6.96 21.82
C GLN A 252 5.71 -6.45 20.41
N ILE A 253 5.76 -5.13 20.22
CA ILE A 253 6.17 -4.49 18.97
C ILE A 253 7.54 -3.85 19.19
N ALA A 254 8.57 -4.52 18.68
CA ALA A 254 9.96 -4.08 18.67
C ALA A 254 10.68 -4.68 17.46
N CYS A 255 11.64 -3.96 16.84
CA CYS A 255 12.30 -4.43 15.61
C CYS A 255 13.08 -5.75 15.74
N GLY A 256 13.39 -6.21 16.95
CA GLY A 256 13.99 -7.52 17.18
C GLY A 256 13.00 -8.69 17.20
N GLU A 257 11.69 -8.42 17.19
CA GLU A 257 10.66 -9.45 17.15
C GLU A 257 10.48 -9.95 15.71
N PRO A 258 10.30 -11.26 15.51
CA PRO A 258 10.34 -11.86 14.18
C PRO A 258 9.17 -11.46 13.28
N ASP A 259 8.04 -11.02 13.83
CA ASP A 259 6.83 -10.68 13.09
C ASP A 259 6.54 -9.16 13.07
N VAL A 260 7.55 -8.35 13.39
CA VAL A 260 7.51 -6.89 13.32
C VAL A 260 8.20 -6.41 12.05
N ARG A 261 7.57 -5.48 11.35
CA ARG A 261 7.99 -4.93 10.06
C ARG A 261 8.32 -3.45 10.17
N GLY A 262 9.29 -2.97 9.39
CA GLY A 262 9.73 -1.57 9.40
C GLY A 262 11.23 -1.39 9.12
N PRO A 263 11.75 -0.15 9.14
CA PRO A 263 11.04 1.10 9.42
C PRO A 263 10.21 1.62 8.24
N LEU A 264 8.91 1.78 8.46
CA LEU A 264 7.99 2.45 7.53
C LEU A 264 7.67 3.85 8.07
N TRP A 265 8.24 4.88 7.43
CA TRP A 265 8.03 6.30 7.81
C TRP A 265 8.21 6.56 9.32
N GLY A 266 9.25 5.98 9.91
CA GLY A 266 9.54 6.10 11.35
C GLY A 266 8.71 5.21 12.27
N SER A 267 7.82 4.38 11.72
CA SER A 267 7.02 3.41 12.46
C SER A 267 7.48 1.97 12.20
N MET A 268 7.14 1.09 13.12
CA MET A 268 7.17 -0.35 12.95
C MET A 268 5.77 -0.92 13.20
N PHE A 269 5.46 -2.06 12.60
CA PHE A 269 4.12 -2.61 12.68
C PHE A 269 4.08 -4.13 12.61
N THR A 270 2.97 -4.68 13.08
CA THR A 270 2.63 -6.09 12.88
C THR A 270 1.37 -6.19 12.03
N GLU A 271 1.21 -7.31 11.34
CA GLU A 271 0.03 -7.61 10.55
C GLU A 271 -0.42 -9.03 10.88
N THR A 272 -1.69 -9.20 11.24
CA THR A 272 -2.26 -10.49 11.60
C THR A 272 -3.66 -10.57 11.06
N THR A 273 -3.99 -11.71 10.45
CA THR A 273 -5.37 -12.01 10.07
C THR A 273 -6.09 -12.61 11.27
N ILE A 274 -7.25 -12.06 11.60
CA ILE A 274 -8.13 -12.54 12.68
C ILE A 274 -9.46 -12.98 12.08
N GLU A 275 -10.11 -13.97 12.71
CA GLU A 275 -11.44 -14.43 12.32
C GLU A 275 -12.41 -14.29 13.48
N LEU A 276 -13.43 -13.46 13.31
CA LEU A 276 -14.55 -13.32 14.25
C LEU A 276 -15.59 -14.41 13.92
N THR A 277 -15.75 -15.38 14.81
CA THR A 277 -16.66 -16.53 14.59
C THR A 277 -18.14 -16.17 14.72
N ASN A 278 -18.46 -15.13 15.49
CA ASN A 278 -19.81 -14.73 15.84
C ASN A 278 -20.06 -13.26 15.49
N GLN A 279 -21.25 -12.98 14.95
CA GLN A 279 -21.76 -11.62 14.81
C GLN A 279 -22.48 -11.22 16.10
N PHE A 280 -22.26 -9.99 16.55
CA PHE A 280 -22.97 -9.41 17.69
C PHE A 280 -23.96 -8.37 17.17
N ASP A 281 -25.26 -8.66 17.28
CA ASP A 281 -26.32 -7.74 16.87
C ASP A 281 -26.26 -6.42 17.65
N SER A 282 -25.76 -6.48 18.89
CA SER A 282 -25.57 -5.32 19.77
C SER A 282 -24.29 -4.54 19.51
N GLY A 283 -23.47 -4.93 18.53
CA GLY A 283 -22.15 -4.35 18.29
C GLY A 283 -21.11 -4.73 19.36
N MET A 284 -19.90 -4.19 19.22
CA MET A 284 -18.79 -4.40 20.14
C MET A 284 -17.96 -3.14 20.32
N PHE A 285 -17.35 -2.99 21.49
CA PHE A 285 -16.31 -1.99 21.70
C PHE A 285 -14.96 -2.57 21.32
N VAL A 286 -14.26 -1.85 20.45
CA VAL A 286 -12.87 -2.13 20.11
C VAL A 286 -12.02 -1.08 20.77
N ARG A 287 -11.08 -1.51 21.61
CA ARG A 287 -10.23 -0.63 22.42
C ARG A 287 -8.76 -0.91 22.15
N LEU A 288 -7.98 0.15 21.96
CA LEU A 288 -6.52 0.11 21.92
C LEU A 288 -5.99 -0.10 23.36
N LEU A 289 -5.12 -1.09 23.51
CA LEU A 289 -4.38 -1.41 24.71
C LEU A 289 -2.90 -1.03 24.52
N GLY A 290 -2.27 -0.53 25.58
CA GLY A 290 -0.87 -0.12 25.58
C GLY A 290 -0.61 1.00 26.58
N ASP A 291 0.59 1.57 26.54
CA ASP A 291 0.90 2.79 27.29
C ASP A 291 0.07 3.96 26.75
N GLU A 292 -0.68 4.65 27.62
CA GLU A 292 -1.48 5.83 27.26
C GLU A 292 -0.63 6.96 26.66
N ASN A 293 0.69 6.96 26.91
CA ASN A 293 1.62 7.93 26.36
C ASN A 293 2.27 7.47 25.04
N SER A 294 2.02 6.24 24.60
CA SER A 294 2.54 5.76 23.32
C SER A 294 1.73 6.31 22.14
N GLU A 295 2.39 6.56 21.01
CA GLU A 295 1.73 6.89 19.75
C GLU A 295 1.25 5.61 19.02
N ALA A 296 0.84 4.59 19.78
CA ALA A 296 0.38 3.32 19.24
C ALA A 296 -0.91 3.52 18.43
N LYS A 297 -1.00 2.82 17.30
CA LYS A 297 -2.15 2.89 16.38
C LYS A 297 -2.59 1.50 15.99
N ILE A 298 -3.89 1.34 15.75
CA ILE A 298 -4.46 0.09 15.25
C ILE A 298 -5.31 0.39 14.04
N VAL A 299 -5.12 -0.44 13.03
CA VAL A 299 -5.98 -0.51 11.85
C VAL A 299 -6.60 -1.89 11.82
N LEU A 300 -7.92 -1.95 11.74
CA LEU A 300 -8.65 -3.16 11.45
C LEU A 300 -9.36 -2.97 10.12
N SER A 301 -9.16 -3.89 9.18
CA SER A 301 -9.79 -3.88 7.85
C SER A 301 -10.49 -5.21 7.59
N GLY A 302 -11.75 -5.18 7.14
CA GLY A 302 -12.46 -6.38 6.72
C GLY A 302 -11.88 -6.98 5.44
N CYS A 303 -11.88 -8.31 5.33
CA CYS A 303 -11.47 -9.06 4.13
C CYS A 303 -12.54 -9.07 3.02
N GLY A 304 -13.21 -7.94 2.79
CA GLY A 304 -14.28 -7.79 1.81
C GLY A 304 -14.15 -6.47 1.06
N GLY A 305 -15.02 -6.26 0.07
CA GLY A 305 -15.03 -5.03 -0.72
C GLY A 305 -15.69 -3.84 0.00
N CYS A 306 -15.75 -2.73 -0.72
CA CYS A 306 -16.32 -1.46 -0.30
C CYS A 306 -17.69 -1.55 0.44
N PRO A 307 -18.69 -2.34 -0.01
CA PRO A 307 -19.99 -2.40 0.67
C PRO A 307 -19.99 -3.23 1.97
N ASP A 308 -19.03 -4.14 2.14
CA ASP A 308 -19.09 -5.19 3.18
C ASP A 308 -17.99 -5.05 4.25
N ALA A 309 -16.93 -4.28 3.97
CA ALA A 309 -15.83 -4.12 4.90
C ALA A 309 -16.19 -3.17 6.06
N ALA A 310 -16.08 -3.68 7.28
CA ALA A 310 -16.00 -2.85 8.46
C ALA A 310 -14.54 -2.52 8.76
N TRP A 311 -14.28 -1.29 9.18
CA TRP A 311 -12.92 -0.86 9.52
C TRP A 311 -12.92 -0.05 10.82
N VAL A 312 -11.75 -0.01 11.46
CA VAL A 312 -11.49 0.93 12.53
C VAL A 312 -10.06 1.41 12.55
N TRP A 313 -9.90 2.70 12.80
CA TRP A 313 -8.65 3.33 13.19
C TRP A 313 -8.74 3.73 14.67
N LEU A 314 -7.85 3.20 15.50
CA LEU A 314 -7.66 3.60 16.89
C LEU A 314 -6.26 4.17 17.05
N GLY A 315 -6.11 5.20 17.90
CA GLY A 315 -4.91 6.02 17.98
C GLY A 315 -5.25 7.51 17.91
N ASP A 316 -4.24 8.37 17.97
CA ASP A 316 -4.39 9.83 17.83
C ASP A 316 -5.47 10.43 18.75
N GLY A 317 -5.50 9.96 20.01
CA GLY A 317 -6.47 10.39 21.03
C GLY A 317 -7.82 9.68 20.98
N VAL A 318 -7.98 8.66 20.13
CA VAL A 318 -9.16 7.79 20.07
C VAL A 318 -8.81 6.39 20.57
N PRO A 319 -8.92 6.12 21.88
CA PRO A 319 -8.55 4.82 22.43
C PRO A 319 -9.64 3.75 22.25
N GLU A 320 -10.89 4.13 21.93
CA GLU A 320 -12.02 3.20 21.87
C GLU A 320 -13.07 3.63 20.85
N ARG A 321 -13.67 2.65 20.17
CA ARG A 321 -14.83 2.82 19.27
C ARG A 321 -15.84 1.71 19.47
N PHE A 322 -17.12 2.05 19.35
CA PHE A 322 -18.20 1.09 19.25
C PHE A 322 -18.53 0.82 17.78
N LEU A 323 -18.55 -0.45 17.38
CA LEU A 323 -18.65 -0.88 15.98
C LEU A 323 -19.61 -2.07 15.85
N HIS A 324 -20.21 -2.22 14.67
CA HIS A 324 -20.87 -3.47 14.27
C HIS A 324 -19.93 -4.20 13.32
N LEU A 325 -19.16 -5.15 13.84
CA LEU A 325 -18.34 -6.03 13.00
C LEU A 325 -19.14 -7.32 12.75
N PRO A 326 -19.46 -7.66 11.49
CA PRO A 326 -20.04 -8.97 11.17
C PRO A 326 -19.06 -10.11 11.51
N ALA A 327 -19.56 -11.34 11.52
CA ALA A 327 -18.66 -12.49 11.50
C ALA A 327 -17.85 -12.49 10.20
N GLY A 328 -16.56 -12.82 10.27
CA GLY A 328 -15.70 -12.79 9.11
C GLY A 328 -14.22 -12.64 9.43
N ARG A 329 -13.43 -12.53 8.37
CA ARG A 329 -11.98 -12.31 8.45
C ARG A 329 -11.65 -10.83 8.39
N TYR A 330 -10.65 -10.44 9.16
CA TYR A 330 -10.14 -9.09 9.24
C TYR A 330 -8.61 -9.11 9.26
N VAL A 331 -8.00 -8.08 8.71
CA VAL A 331 -6.57 -7.79 8.87
C VAL A 331 -6.42 -6.77 9.99
N LEU A 332 -5.73 -7.18 11.05
CA LEU A 332 -5.34 -6.34 12.17
C LEU A 332 -3.90 -5.90 11.99
N ARG A 333 -3.68 -4.59 11.91
CA ARG A 333 -2.35 -3.98 11.94
C ARG A 333 -2.17 -3.15 13.19
N MET A 334 -1.06 -3.34 13.88
CA MET A 334 -0.71 -2.57 15.07
C MET A 334 0.61 -1.86 14.82
N PHE A 335 0.63 -0.54 15.04
CA PHE A 335 1.78 0.32 14.75
C PHE A 335 2.32 0.93 16.04
N ARG A 336 3.64 1.13 16.09
CA ARG A 336 4.33 1.98 17.08
C ARG A 336 5.47 2.77 16.41
N PRO A 337 5.85 3.93 16.95
CA PRO A 337 7.10 4.58 16.57
C PRO A 337 8.31 3.66 16.80
N ILE A 338 9.31 3.71 15.91
CA ILE A 338 10.51 2.88 16.04
C ILE A 338 11.32 3.18 17.30
N ASP A 339 11.24 4.41 17.81
CA ASP A 339 11.91 4.88 19.03
C ASP A 339 11.10 4.66 20.32
N ASP A 340 9.88 4.12 20.21
CA ASP A 340 9.01 3.75 21.33
C ASP A 340 8.53 2.29 21.25
N PRO A 341 9.44 1.29 21.35
CA PRO A 341 9.06 -0.12 21.38
C PRO A 341 8.28 -0.48 22.65
N GLY A 342 7.32 -1.39 22.53
CA GLY A 342 6.49 -1.79 23.67
C GLY A 342 5.35 -2.74 23.32
N GLU A 343 4.59 -3.12 24.34
CA GLU A 343 3.37 -3.90 24.15
C GLU A 343 2.25 -3.02 23.59
N SER A 344 1.62 -3.48 22.52
CA SER A 344 0.38 -2.92 21.98
C SER A 344 -0.64 -4.03 21.81
N GLY A 345 -1.93 -3.70 21.91
CA GLY A 345 -2.97 -4.69 21.75
C GLY A 345 -4.32 -4.08 21.45
N VAL A 346 -5.29 -4.94 21.16
CA VAL A 346 -6.69 -4.61 20.99
C VAL A 346 -7.52 -5.44 21.94
N SER A 347 -8.54 -4.85 22.55
CA SER A 347 -9.60 -5.61 23.19
C SER A 347 -10.93 -5.45 22.45
N PHE A 348 -11.67 -6.56 22.38
CA PHE A 348 -13.01 -6.62 21.87
C PHE A 348 -13.95 -6.93 23.04
N SER A 349 -14.82 -5.97 23.39
CA SER A 349 -15.77 -6.08 24.49
C SER A 349 -17.21 -6.11 23.99
N TYR A 350 -18.02 -7.00 24.56
CA TYR A 350 -19.38 -7.29 24.10
C TYR A 350 -20.40 -7.15 25.23
N PHE A 351 -21.61 -6.71 24.88
CA PHE A 351 -22.74 -6.59 25.81
C PHE A 351 -23.97 -7.27 25.19
N GLU A 352 -24.52 -8.29 25.86
CA GLU A 352 -25.83 -8.86 25.51
C GLU A 352 -26.99 -8.16 26.24
#